data_AF-A0A969GBH9-F1
#
_entry.id   AF-A0A969GBH9-F1
#
_cell.length_a   1.000
_cell.length_b   1.000
_cell.length_c   1.000
_cell.angle_alpha   90.00
_cell.angle_beta   90.00
_cell.angle_gamma   90.00
#
_symmetry.space_group_name_H-M   'P 1'
#
loop_
_entity.id
_entity.type
_entity.pdbx_description
1 polymer ?
#
loop_
_entity_poly.entity_id
_entity_poly.type
_entity_poly.pdbx_seq_one_letter_code
_entity_poly.pdbx_strand_id
1 'polypeptide(L)'
;MEEAGERTYQNPRNTAAGSLRQLDPVLTASRPITLLVYQIVHAEGGKVPTSQWEILEYLKALGFPVSDIPKRFNNLEAAIEYTEAFNERRDTLYYEADGIVIKIDDLNLANDLGFVGKDPRGAIAYKFPAREVTTTLNDIGVAVGRTGVLTPYAILEPVEIGGVIVERATLHNFDYIAEKDIRVGDRVLLKRAGEVIPYVIGPVVDARKGKEKKYKPAT
;
A
#
# COMPACT_ATOMS: atom_id res chain seq x y z
N MET A 1 -16.62 11.87 10.16
CA MET A 1 -16.91 11.94 8.71
C MET A 1 -18.20 11.17 8.39
N GLU A 2 -18.39 9.94 8.90
CA GLU A 2 -19.68 9.21 8.73
C GLU A 2 -20.88 9.93 9.36
N GLU A 3 -20.75 10.47 10.57
CA GLU A 3 -21.86 11.18 11.24
C GLU A 3 -22.23 12.52 10.58
N ALA A 4 -21.38 13.06 9.70
CA ALA A 4 -21.61 14.34 9.01
C ALA A 4 -22.14 14.20 7.57
N GLY A 5 -22.33 12.97 7.07
CA GLY A 5 -22.76 12.72 5.68
C GLY A 5 -21.71 13.09 4.62
N GLU A 6 -20.45 13.29 5.01
CA GLU A 6 -19.35 13.62 4.10
C GLU A 6 -18.75 12.37 3.47
N ARG A 7 -18.19 12.50 2.25
CA ARG A 7 -17.50 11.39 1.56
C ARG A 7 -16.42 10.80 2.45
N THR A 8 -16.61 9.54 2.86
CA THR A 8 -15.60 8.76 3.56
C THR A 8 -14.43 8.49 2.61
N TYR A 9 -13.23 8.91 3.02
CA TYR A 9 -12.01 8.59 2.29
C TYR A 9 -11.67 7.11 2.50
N GLN A 10 -11.26 6.45 1.41
CA GLN A 10 -11.07 4.99 1.39
C GLN A 10 -9.82 4.49 2.12
N ASN A 11 -8.83 5.33 2.42
CA ASN A 11 -7.61 4.91 3.13
C ASN A 11 -6.93 6.09 3.84
N PRO A 12 -6.05 5.85 4.83
CA PRO A 12 -5.37 6.91 5.58
C PRO A 12 -4.62 7.92 4.71
N ARG A 13 -4.01 7.52 3.59
CA ARG A 13 -3.29 8.45 2.70
C ARG A 13 -4.24 9.44 2.02
N ASN A 14 -5.35 8.95 1.47
CA ASN A 14 -6.37 9.79 0.84
C ASN A 14 -7.04 10.69 1.88
N THR A 15 -7.29 10.16 3.08
CA THR A 15 -7.77 10.95 4.22
C THR A 15 -6.80 12.07 4.55
N ALA A 16 -5.50 11.78 4.75
CA ALA A 16 -4.49 12.79 5.07
C ALA A 16 -4.32 13.82 3.96
N ALA A 17 -4.26 13.40 2.69
CA ALA A 17 -4.14 14.30 1.55
C ALA A 17 -5.34 15.23 1.41
N GLY A 18 -6.56 14.70 1.54
CA GLY A 18 -7.79 15.51 1.57
C GLY A 18 -7.83 16.45 2.76
N SER A 19 -7.31 16.01 3.91
CA SER A 19 -7.23 16.79 5.14
C SER A 19 -6.28 17.96 5.07
N LEU A 20 -5.14 17.82 4.39
CA LEU A 20 -4.16 18.90 4.22
C LEU A 20 -4.52 19.88 3.09
N ARG A 21 -5.28 19.43 2.08
CA ARG A 21 -5.64 20.24 0.90
C ARG A 21 -6.97 20.97 1.08
N GLN A 22 -7.14 21.61 2.22
CA GLN A 22 -8.29 22.46 2.51
C GLN A 22 -7.94 23.93 2.26
N LEU A 23 -8.86 24.69 1.66
CA LEU A 23 -8.70 26.15 1.53
C LEU A 23 -8.80 26.84 2.89
N ASP A 24 -9.68 26.34 3.76
CA ASP A 24 -9.81 26.80 5.13
C ASP A 24 -8.92 25.95 6.07
N PRO A 25 -7.88 26.54 6.70
CA PRO A 25 -6.99 25.83 7.60
C PRO A 25 -7.70 25.34 8.87
N VAL A 26 -8.84 25.91 9.28
CA VAL A 26 -9.60 25.45 10.46
C VAL A 26 -10.11 24.02 10.25
N LEU A 27 -10.47 23.66 9.02
CA LEU A 27 -10.88 22.31 8.66
C LEU A 27 -9.72 21.31 8.68
N THR A 28 -8.49 21.77 8.51
CA THR A 28 -7.29 20.93 8.68
C THR A 28 -7.01 20.74 10.17
N ALA A 29 -7.10 21.82 10.96
CA ALA A 29 -6.84 21.82 12.39
C ALA A 29 -7.82 20.95 13.19
N SER A 30 -9.04 20.74 12.70
CA SER A 30 -10.03 19.85 13.33
C SER A 30 -9.76 18.36 13.10
N ARG A 31 -8.77 18.01 12.27
CA ARG A 31 -8.45 16.63 11.90
C ARG A 31 -7.19 16.15 12.62
N PRO A 32 -7.14 14.88 13.09
CA PRO A 32 -6.02 14.35 13.86
C PRO A 32 -4.83 13.98 12.95
N ILE A 33 -4.25 14.97 12.26
CA ILE A 33 -3.09 14.77 11.38
C ILE A 33 -1.82 14.79 12.23
N THR A 34 -0.92 13.84 11.97
CA THR A 34 0.43 13.81 12.54
C THR A 34 1.48 13.85 11.44
N LEU A 35 2.72 14.18 11.81
CA LEU A 35 3.89 14.24 10.94
C LEU A 35 4.98 13.31 11.49
N LEU A 36 5.68 12.62 10.60
CA LEU A 36 6.93 11.93 10.93
C LEU A 36 7.97 12.33 9.88
N VAL A 37 9.07 12.91 10.33
CA VAL A 37 10.16 13.37 9.45
C VAL A 37 11.28 12.34 9.39
N TYR A 38 12.00 12.31 8.26
CA TYR A 38 13.03 11.28 8.04
C TYR A 38 14.22 11.71 7.20
N GLN A 39 14.24 12.95 6.68
CA GLN A 39 15.35 13.45 5.87
C GLN A 39 15.40 14.98 5.87
N ILE A 40 16.59 15.50 5.58
CA ILE A 40 16.83 16.91 5.27
C ILE A 40 17.18 16.97 3.79
N VAL A 41 16.42 17.75 3.01
CA VAL A 41 16.62 17.87 1.56
C VAL A 41 17.56 19.02 1.21
N HIS A 42 17.57 20.08 2.03
CA HIS A 42 18.38 21.27 1.83
C HIS A 42 18.78 21.86 3.17
N ALA A 43 20.01 22.37 3.26
CA ALA A 43 20.51 23.09 4.41
C ALA A 43 21.56 24.12 3.98
N GLU A 44 21.47 25.32 4.53
CA GLU A 44 22.42 26.41 4.31
C GLU A 44 22.98 26.89 5.66
N GLY A 45 24.27 27.22 5.67
CA GLY A 45 24.89 27.89 6.83
C GLY A 45 25.09 27.03 8.08
N GLY A 46 24.96 25.70 8.00
CA GLY A 46 25.15 24.79 9.14
C GLY A 46 25.77 23.45 8.74
N LYS A 47 26.38 22.76 9.72
CA LYS A 47 26.82 21.37 9.56
C LYS A 47 25.64 20.45 9.83
N VAL A 48 25.22 19.71 8.81
CA VAL A 48 24.23 18.64 8.94
C VAL A 48 24.96 17.30 8.96
N PRO A 49 24.51 16.31 9.74
CA PRO A 49 25.12 14.98 9.69
C PRO A 49 25.09 14.36 8.30
N THR A 50 26.11 13.56 8.00
CA THR A 50 26.25 12.86 6.72
C THR A 50 25.87 11.38 6.82
N SER A 51 25.32 10.95 7.97
CA SER A 51 24.71 9.64 8.17
C SER A 51 23.19 9.77 8.24
N GLN A 52 22.47 8.84 7.61
CA GLN A 52 21.01 8.77 7.72
C GLN A 52 20.57 8.57 9.18
N TRP A 53 21.27 7.73 9.94
CA TRP A 53 20.99 7.53 11.37
C TRP A 53 21.17 8.82 12.17
N GLU A 54 22.30 9.50 11.98
CA GLU A 54 22.58 10.76 12.67
C GLU A 54 21.60 11.87 12.25
N ILE A 55 21.09 11.87 11.01
CA ILE A 55 20.01 12.79 10.59
C ILE A 55 18.74 12.55 11.42
N LEU A 56 18.35 11.30 11.67
CA LEU A 56 17.16 11.00 12.47
C LEU A 56 17.33 11.49 13.91
N GLU A 57 18.51 11.26 14.50
CA GLU A 57 18.85 11.76 15.84
C GLU A 57 18.88 13.29 15.90
N TYR A 58 19.46 13.93 14.89
CA TYR A 58 19.52 15.38 14.77
C TYR A 58 18.14 16.02 14.65
N LEU A 59 17.26 15.48 13.79
CA LEU A 59 15.88 15.93 13.65
C LEU A 59 15.11 15.80 14.97
N LYS A 60 15.30 14.69 15.69
CA LYS A 60 14.70 14.48 17.01
C LYS A 60 15.22 15.51 18.02
N ALA A 61 16.53 15.81 18.02
CA ALA A 61 17.13 16.84 18.88
C ALA A 61 16.62 18.26 18.60
N LEU A 62 16.25 18.55 17.34
CA LEU A 62 15.61 19.80 16.94
C LEU A 62 14.11 19.86 17.31
N GLY A 63 13.54 18.80 17.86
CA GLY A 63 12.13 18.74 18.28
C GLY A 63 11.17 18.31 17.18
N PHE A 64 11.66 17.85 16.02
CA PHE A 64 10.79 17.26 15.02
C PHE A 64 10.30 15.86 15.45
N PRO A 65 9.06 15.49 15.11
CA PRO A 65 8.56 14.15 15.37
C PRO A 65 9.24 13.14 14.43
N VAL A 66 10.00 12.22 15.01
CA VAL A 66 10.69 11.12 14.31
C VAL A 66 10.15 9.80 14.87
N SER A 67 9.98 8.80 14.01
CA SER A 67 9.55 7.47 14.43
C SER A 67 10.61 6.79 15.30
N ASP A 68 10.19 6.05 16.33
CA ASP A 68 11.09 5.21 17.15
C ASP A 68 11.31 3.80 16.59
N ILE A 69 10.76 3.50 15.40
CA ILE A 69 10.87 2.21 14.70
C ILE A 69 12.21 1.97 13.99
N PRO A 70 12.84 2.98 13.34
CA PRO A 70 14.08 2.76 12.59
C PRO A 70 15.18 2.16 13.44
N LYS A 71 16.00 1.30 12.83
CA LYS A 71 17.21 0.74 13.42
C LYS A 71 18.36 0.85 12.42
N ARG A 72 19.58 0.97 12.94
CA ARG A 72 20.83 0.94 12.17
C ARG A 72 21.39 -0.48 12.15
N PHE A 73 21.83 -0.92 10.99
CA PHE A 73 22.41 -2.26 10.78
C PHE A 73 23.78 -2.13 10.09
N ASN A 74 24.67 -3.08 10.35
CA ASN A 74 26.02 -3.11 9.76
C ASN A 74 26.09 -3.97 8.48
N ASN A 75 25.00 -4.64 8.11
CA ASN A 75 24.89 -5.45 6.90
C ASN A 75 23.45 -5.48 6.40
N LEU A 76 23.28 -5.87 5.14
CA LEU A 76 21.99 -5.85 4.45
C LEU A 76 21.08 -6.97 4.95
N GLU A 77 21.65 -8.15 5.25
CA GLU A 77 20.95 -9.34 5.69
C GLU A 77 20.15 -9.05 6.97
N ALA A 78 20.78 -8.42 7.97
CA ALA A 78 20.11 -8.04 9.21
C ALA A 78 19.01 -6.98 9.00
N ALA A 79 19.17 -6.07 8.02
CA ALA A 79 18.14 -5.10 7.68
C ALA A 79 16.91 -5.76 7.01
N ILE A 80 17.15 -6.78 6.18
CA ILE A 80 16.09 -7.61 5.56
C ILE A 80 15.37 -8.41 6.62
N GLU A 81 16.10 -9.15 7.47
CA GLU A 81 15.53 -9.94 8.58
C GLU A 81 14.67 -9.07 9.51
N TYR A 82 15.15 -7.87 9.85
CA TYR A 82 14.37 -6.92 10.64
C TYR A 82 13.06 -6.53 9.96
N THR A 83 13.12 -6.29 8.65
CA THR A 83 11.96 -5.88 7.85
C THR A 83 10.92 -6.99 7.78
N GLU A 84 11.35 -8.23 7.52
CA GLU A 84 10.47 -9.40 7.47
C GLU A 84 9.82 -9.66 8.83
N ALA A 85 10.60 -9.63 9.92
CA ALA A 85 10.09 -9.76 11.29
C ALA A 85 9.20 -8.58 11.72
N PHE A 86 9.26 -7.43 11.04
CA PHE A 86 8.38 -6.31 11.34
C PHE A 86 7.00 -6.47 10.70
N ASN A 87 6.87 -7.26 9.62
CA ASN A 87 5.58 -7.51 8.97
C ASN A 87 4.54 -8.09 9.96
N GLU A 88 4.97 -8.96 10.88
CA GLU A 88 4.11 -9.52 11.93
C GLU A 88 3.63 -8.48 12.94
N ARG A 89 4.41 -7.41 13.12
CA ARG A 89 4.16 -6.33 14.07
C ARG A 89 3.55 -5.09 13.41
N ARG A 90 3.33 -5.09 12.09
CA ARG A 90 2.81 -3.91 11.39
C ARG A 90 1.46 -3.44 11.93
N ASP A 91 0.65 -4.36 12.47
CA ASP A 91 -0.66 -4.08 13.05
C ASP A 91 -0.59 -3.47 14.46
N THR A 92 0.61 -3.38 15.06
CA THR A 92 0.83 -2.67 16.34
C THR A 92 1.05 -1.18 16.13
N LEU A 93 1.14 -0.71 14.88
CA LEU A 93 1.31 0.70 14.58
C LEU A 93 -0.02 1.44 14.71
N TYR A 94 0.04 2.68 15.19
CA TYR A 94 -1.11 3.60 15.21
C TYR A 94 -1.46 4.17 13.83
N TYR A 95 -0.77 3.73 12.78
CA TYR A 95 -0.97 4.15 11.39
C TYR A 95 -0.68 2.98 10.44
N GLU A 96 -1.27 3.01 9.25
CA GLU A 96 -1.00 2.02 8.23
C GLU A 96 0.43 2.18 7.68
N ALA A 97 1.15 1.06 7.54
CA ALA A 97 2.43 0.99 6.86
C ALA A 97 2.40 -0.16 5.84
N ASP A 98 2.90 0.09 4.65
CA ASP A 98 2.93 -0.88 3.54
C ASP A 98 4.32 -1.47 3.31
N GLY A 99 5.29 -1.15 4.16
CA GLY A 99 6.66 -1.66 4.12
C GLY A 99 7.61 -0.86 4.99
N ILE A 100 8.90 -1.17 4.86
CA ILE A 100 10.02 -0.43 5.46
C ILE A 100 10.93 0.09 4.34
N VAL A 101 11.50 1.27 4.52
CA VAL A 101 12.51 1.81 3.60
C VAL A 101 13.90 1.44 4.12
N ILE A 102 14.66 0.70 3.33
CA ILE A 102 16.07 0.40 3.59
C ILE A 102 16.89 1.47 2.87
N LYS A 103 17.81 2.11 3.59
CA LYS A 103 18.66 3.18 3.07
C LYS A 103 20.13 2.88 3.37
N ILE A 104 21.01 3.26 2.46
CA ILE A 104 22.44 3.37 2.76
C ILE A 104 22.61 4.45 3.81
N ASP A 105 23.33 4.12 4.89
CA ASP A 105 23.51 5.03 6.01
C ASP A 105 24.47 6.18 5.66
N ASP A 106 25.53 5.92 4.88
CA ASP A 106 26.41 6.96 4.36
C ASP A 106 25.70 7.76 3.25
N LEU A 107 25.33 9.00 3.56
CA LEU A 107 24.59 9.87 2.65
C LEU A 107 25.47 10.42 1.53
N ASN A 108 26.78 10.53 1.71
CA ASN A 108 27.68 10.93 0.63
C ASN A 108 27.72 9.83 -0.43
N LEU A 109 27.90 8.58 0.01
CA LEU A 109 27.80 7.42 -0.89
C LEU A 109 26.43 7.32 -1.56
N ALA A 110 25.34 7.50 -0.81
CA ALA A 110 24.00 7.48 -1.38
C ALA A 110 23.79 8.55 -2.46
N ASN A 111 24.34 9.76 -2.25
CA ASN A 111 24.31 10.85 -3.23
C ASN A 111 25.16 10.55 -4.47
N ASP A 112 26.36 10.01 -4.29
CA ASP A 112 27.28 9.64 -5.38
C ASP A 112 26.68 8.54 -6.27
N LEU A 113 25.90 7.62 -5.69
CA LEU A 113 25.18 6.61 -6.46
C LEU A 113 24.10 7.22 -7.37
N GLY A 114 23.52 8.36 -6.99
CA GLY A 114 22.55 9.11 -7.78
C GLY A 114 21.19 8.41 -7.93
N PHE A 115 20.53 8.66 -9.07
CA PHE A 115 19.14 8.26 -9.33
C PHE A 115 19.02 7.52 -10.67
N VAL A 116 18.04 6.62 -10.77
CA VAL A 116 17.56 6.06 -12.04
C VAL A 116 16.14 6.55 -12.26
N GLY A 117 15.94 7.42 -13.25
CA GLY A 117 14.68 8.11 -13.44
C GLY A 117 14.34 8.97 -12.22
N LYS A 118 13.30 8.58 -11.47
CA LYS A 118 12.86 9.26 -10.24
C LYS A 118 13.31 8.56 -8.94
N ASP A 119 13.90 7.39 -9.05
CA ASP A 119 14.15 6.50 -7.91
C ASP A 119 15.63 6.60 -7.46
N PRO A 120 15.90 6.86 -6.16
CA PRO A 120 17.26 6.94 -5.63
C PRO A 120 17.92 5.55 -5.63
N ARG A 121 19.21 5.48 -5.97
CA ARG A 121 19.96 4.21 -5.92
C ARG A 121 20.40 3.82 -4.51
N GLY A 122 20.50 4.80 -3.60
CA GLY A 122 20.87 4.58 -2.20
C GLY A 122 19.73 4.20 -1.27
N ALA A 123 18.50 4.02 -1.76
CA ALA A 123 17.35 3.67 -0.92
C ALA A 123 16.33 2.83 -1.69
N ILE A 124 15.67 1.90 -0.98
CA ILE A 124 14.62 1.05 -1.55
C ILE A 124 13.48 0.85 -0.56
N ALA A 125 12.24 0.87 -1.07
CA ALA A 125 11.07 0.51 -0.29
C ALA A 125 10.86 -1.01 -0.34
N TYR A 126 11.12 -1.69 0.77
CA TYR A 126 10.82 -3.10 0.96
C TYR A 126 9.37 -3.24 1.42
N LYS A 127 8.47 -3.52 0.47
CA LYS A 127 7.04 -3.65 0.73
C LYS A 127 6.72 -4.93 1.49
N PHE A 128 5.80 -4.84 2.44
CA PHE A 128 5.26 -6.03 3.09
C PHE A 128 4.49 -6.87 2.08
N PRO A 129 4.41 -8.20 2.28
CA PRO A 129 3.53 -9.03 1.48
C PRO A 129 2.10 -8.48 1.59
N ALA A 130 1.49 -8.37 0.41
CA ALA A 130 0.08 -8.03 0.26
C ALA A 130 -0.77 -8.94 1.13
N ARG A 131 -1.82 -8.37 1.75
CA ARG A 131 -2.79 -9.21 2.46
C ARG A 131 -3.52 -10.06 1.44
N GLU A 132 -3.79 -11.29 1.82
CA GLU A 132 -4.62 -12.21 1.05
C GLU A 132 -5.82 -12.57 1.91
N VAL A 133 -7.02 -12.44 1.34
CA VAL A 133 -8.28 -12.83 1.99
C VAL A 133 -9.09 -13.63 1.01
N THR A 134 -10.01 -14.45 1.51
CA THR A 134 -10.97 -15.14 0.63
C THR A 134 -12.33 -14.48 0.73
N THR A 135 -13.04 -14.39 -0.39
CA THR A 135 -14.45 -13.98 -0.41
C THR A 135 -15.21 -14.75 -1.48
N THR A 136 -16.52 -14.58 -1.56
CA THR A 136 -17.36 -15.21 -2.59
C THR A 136 -17.39 -14.34 -3.84
N LEU A 137 -17.18 -14.95 -5.01
CA LEU A 137 -17.40 -14.32 -6.31
C LEU A 137 -18.89 -14.36 -6.65
N ASN A 138 -19.60 -13.27 -6.42
CA ASN A 138 -21.03 -13.19 -6.65
C ASN A 138 -21.37 -13.11 -8.14
N ASP A 139 -20.60 -12.36 -8.93
CA ASP A 139 -20.78 -12.25 -10.39
C ASP A 139 -19.51 -11.71 -11.08
N ILE A 140 -19.50 -11.65 -12.41
CA ILE A 140 -18.45 -11.04 -13.22
C ILE A 140 -19.06 -9.97 -14.12
N GLY A 141 -18.68 -8.72 -13.87
CA GLY A 141 -19.03 -7.57 -14.71
C GLY A 141 -18.00 -7.31 -15.80
N VAL A 142 -18.38 -6.52 -16.80
CA VAL A 142 -17.48 -6.08 -17.89
C VAL A 142 -17.52 -4.56 -18.00
N ALA A 143 -16.35 -3.93 -18.04
CA ALA A 143 -16.19 -2.50 -18.27
C ALA A 143 -15.61 -2.25 -19.67
N VAL A 144 -16.09 -1.20 -20.35
CA VAL A 144 -15.55 -0.76 -21.64
C VAL A 144 -14.52 0.34 -21.38
N GLY A 145 -13.26 0.07 -21.70
CA GLY A 145 -12.18 1.05 -21.62
C GLY A 145 -12.30 2.16 -22.67
N ARG A 146 -11.53 3.24 -22.50
CA ARG A 146 -11.54 4.39 -23.44
C ARG A 146 -11.17 4.01 -24.88
N THR A 147 -10.41 2.94 -25.05
CA THR A 147 -9.98 2.38 -26.33
C THR A 147 -10.93 1.30 -26.87
N GLY A 148 -12.08 1.07 -26.22
CA GLY A 148 -13.03 0.01 -26.56
C GLY A 148 -12.69 -1.37 -25.99
N VAL A 149 -11.55 -1.52 -25.29
CA VAL A 149 -11.14 -2.79 -24.68
C VAL A 149 -12.11 -3.19 -23.56
N LEU A 150 -12.67 -4.41 -23.67
CA LEU A 150 -13.52 -5.00 -22.65
C LEU A 150 -12.66 -5.59 -21.52
N THR A 151 -12.83 -5.07 -20.30
CA THR A 151 -12.08 -5.50 -19.13
C THR A 151 -13.04 -6.14 -18.12
N PRO A 152 -12.89 -7.44 -17.80
CA PRO A 152 -13.71 -8.07 -16.78
C PRO A 152 -13.27 -7.66 -15.37
N TYR A 153 -14.25 -7.58 -14.47
CA TYR A 153 -14.02 -7.38 -13.05
C TYR A 153 -14.94 -8.29 -12.23
N ALA A 154 -14.41 -8.76 -11.11
CA ALA A 154 -15.15 -9.53 -10.13
C ALA A 154 -16.12 -8.64 -9.35
N ILE A 155 -17.35 -9.11 -9.16
CA ILE A 155 -18.32 -8.59 -8.20
C ILE A 155 -18.31 -9.56 -7.03
N LEU A 156 -17.94 -9.06 -5.86
CA LEU A 156 -17.58 -9.87 -4.71
C LEU A 156 -18.56 -9.67 -3.57
N GLU A 157 -18.70 -10.69 -2.74
CA GLU A 157 -19.25 -10.51 -1.40
C GLU A 157 -18.31 -9.55 -0.63
N PRO A 158 -18.84 -8.48 0.01
CA PRO A 158 -18.01 -7.48 0.68
C PRO A 158 -17.04 -8.13 1.67
N VAL A 159 -15.76 -7.83 1.51
CA VAL A 159 -14.70 -8.36 2.39
C VAL A 159 -13.72 -7.26 2.77
N GLU A 160 -13.34 -7.21 4.04
CA GLU A 160 -12.30 -6.30 4.49
C GLU A 160 -10.91 -6.86 4.17
N ILE A 161 -10.07 -6.06 3.50
CA ILE A 161 -8.68 -6.40 3.19
C ILE A 161 -7.78 -5.19 3.39
N GLY A 162 -7.06 -5.17 4.52
CA GLY A 162 -6.19 -4.05 4.89
C GLY A 162 -6.97 -2.75 5.08
N GLY A 163 -7.95 -2.77 6.01
CA GLY A 163 -8.71 -1.59 6.44
C GLY A 163 -9.75 -1.06 5.46
N VAL A 164 -9.95 -1.73 4.30
CA VAL A 164 -10.90 -1.29 3.27
C VAL A 164 -11.80 -2.44 2.87
N ILE A 165 -13.09 -2.14 2.73
CA ILE A 165 -14.09 -3.06 2.20
C ILE A 165 -13.96 -3.11 0.68
N VAL A 166 -13.73 -4.31 0.16
CA VAL A 166 -13.61 -4.58 -1.28
C VAL A 166 -14.82 -5.36 -1.75
N GLU A 167 -15.56 -4.77 -2.68
CA GLU A 167 -16.70 -5.38 -3.37
C GLU A 167 -16.40 -5.65 -4.85
N ARG A 168 -15.31 -5.09 -5.37
CA ARG A 168 -14.89 -5.24 -6.77
C ARG A 168 -13.39 -5.43 -6.86
N ALA A 169 -12.96 -6.34 -7.73
CA ALA A 169 -11.55 -6.58 -8.01
C ALA A 169 -11.33 -6.84 -9.50
N THR A 170 -10.16 -6.53 -10.02
CA THR A 170 -9.85 -6.82 -11.43
C THR A 170 -9.68 -8.33 -11.66
N LEU A 171 -10.12 -8.80 -12.82
CA LEU A 171 -9.85 -10.15 -13.35
C LEU A 171 -8.84 -10.11 -14.51
N HIS A 172 -8.18 -8.97 -14.72
CA HIS A 172 -7.22 -8.70 -15.80
C HIS A 172 -7.82 -8.75 -17.21
N ASN A 173 -8.18 -9.93 -17.69
CA ASN A 173 -8.75 -10.17 -19.02
C ASN A 173 -9.53 -11.51 -19.03
N PHE A 174 -10.21 -11.82 -20.13
CA PHE A 174 -11.01 -13.04 -20.22
C PHE A 174 -10.16 -14.32 -20.27
N ASP A 175 -8.96 -14.25 -20.83
CA ASP A 175 -8.03 -15.38 -20.88
C ASP A 175 -7.59 -15.78 -19.47
N TYR A 176 -7.31 -14.80 -18.60
CA TYR A 176 -6.96 -15.02 -17.20
C TYR A 176 -8.06 -15.78 -16.44
N ILE A 177 -9.34 -15.43 -16.69
CA ILE A 177 -10.50 -16.14 -16.11
C ILE A 177 -10.51 -17.59 -16.57
N ALA A 178 -10.26 -17.84 -17.85
CA ALA A 178 -10.25 -19.18 -18.43
C ALA A 178 -9.07 -20.02 -17.93
N GLU A 179 -7.86 -19.47 -17.93
CA GLU A 179 -6.63 -20.10 -17.47
C GLU A 179 -6.69 -20.49 -15.99
N LYS A 180 -7.28 -19.63 -15.15
CA LYS A 180 -7.45 -19.89 -13.72
C LYS A 180 -8.73 -20.66 -13.38
N ASP A 181 -9.54 -21.01 -14.39
CA ASP A 181 -10.86 -21.63 -14.24
C ASP A 181 -11.73 -20.92 -13.19
N ILE A 182 -11.78 -19.58 -13.21
CA ILE A 182 -12.57 -18.79 -12.26
C ILE A 182 -14.05 -18.85 -12.65
N ARG A 183 -14.92 -19.21 -11.70
CA ARG A 183 -16.35 -19.43 -11.92
C ARG A 183 -17.19 -18.59 -10.98
N VAL A 184 -18.32 -18.09 -11.49
CA VAL A 184 -19.31 -17.38 -10.65
C VAL A 184 -19.82 -18.33 -9.57
N GLY A 185 -19.78 -17.87 -8.32
CA GLY A 185 -20.06 -18.65 -7.11
C GLY A 185 -18.82 -19.23 -6.41
N ASP A 186 -17.63 -19.14 -7.03
CA ASP A 186 -16.40 -19.62 -6.38
C ASP A 186 -16.10 -18.83 -5.10
N ARG A 187 -15.53 -19.53 -4.11
CA ARG A 187 -14.71 -18.87 -3.09
C ARG A 187 -13.39 -18.49 -3.78
N VAL A 188 -13.06 -17.22 -3.83
CA VAL A 188 -11.88 -16.70 -4.52
C VAL A 188 -10.88 -16.10 -3.55
N LEU A 189 -9.60 -16.26 -3.85
CA LEU A 189 -8.49 -15.63 -3.12
C LEU A 189 -8.21 -14.25 -3.72
N LEU A 190 -8.37 -13.21 -2.91
CA LEU A 190 -8.07 -11.83 -3.26
C LEU A 190 -6.71 -11.43 -2.72
N LYS A 191 -6.02 -10.59 -3.47
CA LYS A 191 -4.78 -9.95 -3.04
C LYS A 191 -4.87 -8.44 -3.18
N ARG A 192 -4.37 -7.73 -2.18
CA ARG A 192 -4.19 -6.27 -2.22
C ARG A 192 -2.82 -5.89 -1.70
N ALA A 193 -2.00 -5.33 -2.60
CA ALA A 193 -0.66 -4.82 -2.28
C ALA A 193 -0.73 -3.31 -1.98
N GLY A 194 -0.59 -2.94 -0.70
CA GLY A 194 -0.66 -1.54 -0.27
C GLY A 194 -1.92 -0.83 -0.77
N GLU A 195 -1.74 0.28 -1.48
CA GLU A 195 -2.83 1.12 -2.02
C GLU A 195 -3.24 0.78 -3.46
N VAL A 196 -2.75 -0.33 -4.01
CA VAL A 196 -3.02 -0.74 -5.39
C VAL A 196 -4.42 -1.39 -5.51
N ILE A 197 -4.98 -1.35 -6.72
CA ILE A 197 -6.24 -1.99 -7.09
C ILE A 197 -6.20 -3.49 -6.71
N PRO A 198 -7.18 -4.01 -5.95
CA PRO A 198 -7.24 -5.43 -5.61
C PRO A 198 -7.52 -6.29 -6.84
N TYR A 199 -6.98 -7.51 -6.85
CA TYR A 199 -7.21 -8.49 -7.91
C TYR A 199 -7.47 -9.87 -7.34
N VAL A 200 -8.16 -10.70 -8.12
CA VAL A 200 -8.40 -12.11 -7.80
C VAL A 200 -7.21 -12.93 -8.27
N ILE A 201 -6.59 -13.71 -7.39
CA ILE A 201 -5.48 -14.63 -7.71
C ILE A 201 -6.02 -15.90 -8.41
N GLY A 202 -7.18 -16.38 -7.95
CA GLY A 202 -7.79 -17.61 -8.42
C GLY A 202 -8.82 -18.17 -7.44
N PRO A 203 -9.46 -19.28 -7.81
CA PRO A 203 -10.44 -19.96 -6.96
C PRO A 203 -9.77 -20.80 -5.88
N VAL A 204 -10.43 -20.92 -4.73
CA VAL A 204 -10.14 -21.94 -3.72
C VAL A 204 -10.86 -23.21 -4.16
N VAL A 205 -10.19 -24.02 -4.98
CA VAL A 205 -10.81 -25.16 -5.69
C VAL A 205 -11.48 -26.15 -4.72
N ASP A 206 -10.86 -26.41 -3.58
CA ASP A 206 -11.37 -27.34 -2.56
C ASP A 206 -12.67 -26.85 -1.88
N ALA A 207 -12.98 -25.56 -1.98
CA ALA A 207 -14.20 -24.97 -1.42
C ALA A 207 -15.42 -25.09 -2.36
N ARG A 208 -15.25 -25.67 -3.56
CA ARG A 208 -16.31 -25.80 -4.56
C ARG A 208 -17.39 -26.78 -4.11
N LYS A 209 -18.64 -26.38 -4.33
CA LYS A 209 -19.86 -27.13 -4.02
C LYS A 209 -20.52 -27.72 -5.27
N GLY A 210 -19.92 -27.53 -6.46
CA GLY A 210 -20.40 -28.07 -7.73
C GLY A 210 -21.55 -27.27 -8.36
N LYS A 211 -21.88 -26.09 -7.80
CA LYS A 211 -22.94 -25.20 -8.30
C LYS A 211 -22.37 -23.99 -9.06
N GLU A 212 -21.05 -23.87 -9.12
CA GLU A 212 -20.34 -22.73 -9.69
C GLU A 212 -20.43 -22.74 -11.22
N LYS A 213 -20.64 -21.57 -11.81
CA LYS A 213 -20.91 -21.42 -13.25
C LYS A 213 -19.68 -20.89 -13.97
N LYS A 214 -19.25 -21.62 -15.00
CA LYS A 214 -18.21 -21.12 -15.92
C LYS A 214 -18.67 -19.82 -16.57
N TYR A 215 -17.81 -18.82 -16.52
CA TYR A 215 -18.06 -17.55 -17.18
C TYR A 215 -17.91 -17.69 -18.69
N LYS A 216 -18.83 -17.07 -19.43
CA LYS A 216 -18.76 -16.95 -20.89
C LYS A 216 -18.76 -15.47 -21.24
N PRO A 217 -17.70 -14.94 -21.87
CA PRO A 217 -17.69 -13.57 -22.34
C PRO A 217 -18.84 -13.31 -23.32
N ALA A 218 -19.36 -12.08 -23.33
CA ALA A 218 -20.31 -11.66 -24.35
C ALA A 218 -19.62 -11.70 -25.72
N THR A 219 -20.28 -12.34 -26.69
CA THR A 219 -19.87 -12.41 -28.11
C THR A 219 -20.35 -11.20 -28.88
#